data_AF-A0A8U0I0F3-F1
#
_entry.id   AF-A0A8U0I0F3-F1
#
_cell.length_a   1.000
_cell.length_b   1.000
_cell.length_c   1.000
_cell.angle_alpha   90.00
_cell.angle_beta   90.00
_cell.angle_gamma   90.00
#
_symmetry.space_group_name_H-M   'P 1'
#
loop_
_entity.id
_entity.type
_entity.pdbx_description
1 polymer ?
#
loop_
_entity_poly.entity_id
_entity_poly.type
_entity_poly.pdbx_seq_one_letter_code
_entity_poly.pdbx_strand_id
1 'polypeptide(L)'
;MDASIPDLLRLLVVPVFGWAALRDVKTRRVPNRTWYPLAALAVVLLAVEGWQAWTGTAYETRAFALRTAISLGFVAPLVVAFWWFRAFGGADAKAFLVVAALFPTFPTYEAFGWVLPHQRTAVGVFSLTILTNTVLLGALYPLAVLGRNAVAGRFSSVMVVGKPVSWRAAAEEHGRLLETPEGVTRNGVDLDAVRMYLRWRGLTLAELRERPDRFRDPATLPAEPNPPGDGSVGVEDLRADGGELEAPAETVAEEDAPADDPWGAAAFLDDIDHGAYGTTPEGLRDGLDVLVSAEEVWVSPGIPFVVPLFVGTVVALTYGDMLFGAMAVFGLA
;
A
#
# COMPACT_ATOMS: atom_id res chain seq x y z
N MET A 1 -29.78 -19.68 4.55
CA MET A 1 -29.30 -18.28 4.52
C MET A 1 -30.17 -17.61 3.51
N ASP A 2 -31.01 -16.68 3.96
CA ASP A 2 -31.96 -16.00 3.08
C ASP A 2 -31.42 -14.60 2.81
N ALA A 3 -31.18 -14.32 1.53
CA ALA A 3 -30.61 -13.07 1.05
C ALA A 3 -30.97 -12.90 -0.43
N SER A 4 -30.93 -11.66 -0.92
CA SER A 4 -31.13 -11.39 -2.34
C SER A 4 -29.99 -12.00 -3.18
N ILE A 5 -30.25 -12.35 -4.44
CA ILE A 5 -29.21 -12.85 -5.34
C ILE A 5 -28.04 -11.85 -5.45
N PRO A 6 -28.27 -10.53 -5.62
CA PRO A 6 -27.19 -9.54 -5.56
C PRO A 6 -26.36 -9.62 -4.28
N ASP A 7 -27.00 -9.73 -3.11
CA ASP A 7 -26.29 -9.79 -1.83
C ASP A 7 -25.44 -11.05 -1.68
N LEU A 8 -25.93 -12.21 -2.14
CA LEU A 8 -25.15 -13.45 -2.15
C LEU A 8 -23.93 -13.34 -3.08
N LEU A 9 -24.09 -12.73 -4.25
CA LEU A 9 -22.99 -12.53 -5.19
C LEU A 9 -21.92 -11.59 -4.62
N ARG A 10 -22.30 -10.59 -3.83
CA ARG A 10 -21.36 -9.69 -3.14
C ARG A 10 -20.42 -10.43 -2.19
N LEU A 11 -20.84 -11.56 -1.61
CA LEU A 11 -19.98 -12.35 -0.71
C LEU A 11 -18.73 -12.90 -1.40
N LEU A 12 -18.70 -12.95 -2.75
CA LEU A 12 -17.49 -13.28 -3.51
C LEU A 12 -16.34 -12.30 -3.25
N VAL A 13 -16.62 -11.08 -2.76
CA VAL A 13 -15.58 -10.13 -2.35
C VAL A 13 -14.71 -10.68 -1.22
N VAL A 14 -15.28 -11.47 -0.30
CA VAL A 14 -14.62 -11.93 0.94
C VAL A 14 -13.42 -12.82 0.63
N PRO A 15 -13.55 -13.92 -0.15
CA PRO A 15 -12.38 -14.75 -0.48
C PRO A 15 -11.36 -14.00 -1.34
N VAL A 16 -11.78 -13.09 -2.22
CA VAL A 16 -10.86 -12.29 -3.05
C VAL A 16 -10.06 -11.32 -2.19
N PHE A 17 -10.71 -10.62 -1.26
CA PHE A 17 -10.05 -9.70 -0.33
C PHE A 17 -9.17 -10.46 0.67
N GLY A 18 -9.59 -11.65 1.11
CA GLY A 18 -8.76 -12.52 1.94
C GLY A 18 -7.48 -12.96 1.22
N TRP A 19 -7.59 -13.38 -0.04
CA TRP A 19 -6.42 -13.68 -0.87
C TRP A 19 -5.53 -12.44 -1.10
N ALA A 20 -6.14 -11.28 -1.39
CA ALA A 20 -5.41 -10.04 -1.58
C ALA A 20 -4.66 -9.62 -0.30
N ALA A 21 -5.29 -9.75 0.88
CA ALA A 21 -4.67 -9.48 2.17
C ALA A 21 -3.50 -10.44 2.46
N LEU A 22 -3.66 -11.73 2.18
CA LEU A 22 -2.56 -12.71 2.33
C LEU A 22 -1.39 -12.40 1.39
N ARG A 23 -1.68 -11.99 0.15
CA ARG A 23 -0.66 -11.63 -0.83
C ARG A 23 0.02 -10.31 -0.48
N ASP A 24 -0.73 -9.34 0.01
CA ASP A 24 -0.19 -8.06 0.47
C ASP A 24 0.77 -8.26 1.66
N VAL A 25 0.44 -9.14 2.62
CA VAL A 25 1.36 -9.49 3.72
C VAL A 25 2.64 -10.18 3.23
N LYS A 26 2.53 -11.10 2.25
CA LYS A 26 3.67 -11.91 1.79
C LYS A 26 4.57 -11.19 0.79
N THR A 27 3.99 -10.49 -0.17
CA THR A 27 4.69 -9.94 -1.34
C THR A 27 4.42 -8.46 -1.57
N ARG A 28 3.66 -7.79 -0.69
CA ARG A 28 3.33 -6.34 -0.78
C ARG A 28 2.69 -5.89 -2.09
N ARG A 29 2.14 -6.83 -2.87
CA ARG A 29 1.73 -6.59 -4.25
C ARG A 29 0.50 -7.40 -4.61
N VAL A 30 -0.56 -6.69 -5.00
CA VAL A 30 -1.79 -7.27 -5.51
C VAL A 30 -1.90 -6.99 -7.01
N PRO A 31 -1.96 -8.02 -7.88
CA PRO A 31 -2.06 -7.83 -9.32
C PRO A 31 -3.29 -7.01 -9.73
N ASN A 32 -3.14 -6.11 -10.70
CA ASN A 32 -4.24 -5.29 -11.20
C ASN A 32 -5.44 -6.13 -11.70
N ARG A 33 -5.16 -7.32 -12.22
CA ARG A 33 -6.17 -8.27 -12.72
C ARG A 33 -7.14 -8.75 -11.65
N THR A 34 -6.75 -8.69 -10.37
CA THR A 34 -7.61 -9.08 -9.24
C THR A 34 -8.87 -8.23 -9.15
N TRP A 35 -8.80 -6.96 -9.56
CA TRP A 35 -9.90 -6.00 -9.39
C TRP A 35 -10.94 -6.06 -10.51
N TYR A 36 -10.56 -6.48 -11.73
CA TYR A 36 -11.45 -6.45 -12.90
C TYR A 36 -12.72 -7.30 -12.74
N PRO A 37 -12.66 -8.56 -12.26
CA PRO A 37 -13.86 -9.37 -12.07
C PRO A 37 -14.82 -8.75 -11.05
N LEU A 38 -14.28 -8.18 -9.95
CA LEU A 38 -15.09 -7.52 -8.93
C LEU A 38 -15.70 -6.21 -9.44
N ALA A 39 -14.96 -5.44 -10.23
CA ALA A 39 -15.48 -4.23 -10.85
C ALA A 39 -16.60 -4.54 -11.85
N ALA A 40 -16.43 -5.57 -12.68
CA ALA A 40 -17.47 -6.04 -13.60
C ALA A 40 -18.72 -6.50 -12.84
N LEU A 41 -18.53 -7.28 -11.77
CA LEU A 41 -19.61 -7.70 -10.88
C LEU A 41 -20.33 -6.50 -10.28
N ALA A 42 -19.60 -5.51 -9.76
CA ALA A 42 -20.16 -4.31 -9.16
C ALA A 42 -21.05 -3.54 -10.14
N VAL A 43 -20.61 -3.35 -11.39
CA VAL A 43 -21.40 -2.69 -12.44
C VAL A 43 -22.68 -3.47 -12.74
N VAL A 44 -22.61 -4.79 -12.87
CA VAL A 44 -23.79 -5.63 -13.12
C VAL A 44 -24.79 -5.54 -11.96
N LEU A 45 -24.32 -5.65 -10.71
CA LEU A 45 -25.20 -5.59 -9.54
C LEU A 45 -25.82 -4.20 -9.36
N LEU A 46 -25.06 -3.13 -9.57
CA LEU A 46 -25.57 -1.76 -9.59
C LEU A 46 -26.69 -1.58 -10.61
N ALA A 47 -26.54 -2.14 -11.82
CA ALA A 47 -27.56 -2.06 -12.86
C ALA A 47 -28.82 -2.85 -12.48
N VAL A 48 -28.67 -4.06 -11.94
CA VAL A 48 -29.78 -4.90 -11.49
C VAL A 48 -30.56 -4.23 -10.36
N GLU A 49 -29.88 -3.72 -9.34
CA GLU A 49 -30.55 -3.05 -8.23
C GLU A 49 -31.10 -1.68 -8.60
N GLY A 50 -30.42 -0.97 -9.50
CA GLY A 50 -30.95 0.27 -10.07
C GLY A 50 -32.26 0.03 -10.81
N TRP A 51 -32.36 -1.06 -11.58
CA TRP A 51 -33.59 -1.47 -12.24
C TRP A 51 -34.69 -1.86 -11.23
N GLN A 52 -34.35 -2.63 -10.19
CA GLN A 52 -35.29 -3.00 -9.12
C GLN A 52 -35.81 -1.76 -8.38
N ALA A 53 -34.93 -0.83 -8.00
CA ALA A 53 -35.31 0.39 -7.33
C ALA A 53 -36.15 1.32 -8.22
N TRP A 54 -35.88 1.35 -9.53
CA TRP A 54 -36.65 2.13 -10.50
C TRP A 54 -38.06 1.58 -10.73
N THR A 55 -38.21 0.26 -10.71
CA THR A 55 -39.50 -0.43 -10.87
C THR A 55 -40.29 -0.59 -9.57
N GLY A 56 -39.66 -0.27 -8.44
CA GLY A 56 -40.27 -0.28 -7.11
C GLY A 56 -41.03 1.00 -6.77
N THR A 57 -41.04 1.33 -5.48
CA THR A 57 -41.68 2.53 -4.94
C THR A 57 -40.83 3.77 -5.15
N ALA A 58 -41.47 4.94 -5.17
CA ALA A 58 -40.75 6.23 -5.24
C ALA A 58 -39.77 6.44 -4.08
N TYR A 59 -40.03 5.85 -2.91
CA TYR A 59 -39.11 5.87 -1.78
C TYR A 59 -37.87 5.03 -2.07
N GLU A 60 -38.02 3.80 -2.57
CA GLU A 60 -36.90 2.91 -2.91
C GLU A 60 -36.02 3.53 -4.00
N THR A 61 -36.62 4.11 -5.04
CA THR A 61 -35.88 4.81 -6.09
C THR A 61 -35.03 5.95 -5.52
N ARG A 62 -35.62 6.81 -4.68
CA ARG A 62 -34.93 7.95 -4.06
C ARG A 62 -33.84 7.50 -3.09
N ALA A 63 -34.13 6.51 -2.26
CA ALA A 63 -33.18 5.99 -1.28
C ALA A 63 -31.98 5.33 -1.96
N PHE A 64 -32.22 4.50 -2.98
CA PHE A 64 -31.15 3.89 -3.77
C PHE A 64 -30.33 4.96 -4.49
N ALA A 65 -30.98 5.91 -5.19
CA ALA A 65 -30.28 6.97 -5.90
C ALA A 65 -29.41 7.82 -4.96
N LEU A 66 -29.92 8.20 -3.79
CA LEU A 66 -29.16 8.99 -2.82
C LEU A 66 -27.96 8.20 -2.27
N ARG A 67 -28.16 6.95 -1.85
CA ARG A 67 -27.08 6.11 -1.29
C ARG A 67 -26.00 5.82 -2.32
N THR A 68 -26.39 5.47 -3.54
CA THR A 68 -25.47 5.27 -4.66
C THR A 68 -24.74 6.58 -5.03
N ALA A 69 -25.44 7.72 -5.01
CA ALA A 69 -24.81 9.02 -5.25
C ALA A 69 -23.79 9.39 -4.16
N ILE A 70 -24.06 9.09 -2.89
CA ILE A 70 -23.07 9.30 -1.82
C ILE A 70 -21.90 8.32 -1.98
N SER A 71 -22.16 7.04 -2.24
CA SER A 71 -21.10 6.05 -2.42
C SER A 71 -20.18 6.40 -3.60
N LEU A 72 -20.73 6.63 -4.79
CA LEU A 72 -19.94 6.90 -6.00
C LEU A 72 -19.53 8.36 -6.14
N GLY A 73 -20.30 9.31 -5.61
CA GLY A 73 -20.06 10.74 -5.73
C GLY A 73 -19.32 11.37 -4.56
N PHE A 74 -19.19 10.68 -3.43
CA PHE A 74 -18.39 11.13 -2.29
C PHE A 74 -17.31 10.13 -1.91
N VAL A 75 -17.63 8.86 -1.66
CA VAL A 75 -16.63 7.87 -1.20
C VAL A 75 -15.57 7.61 -2.26
N ALA A 76 -15.97 7.37 -3.53
CA ALA A 76 -14.99 7.14 -4.59
C ALA A 76 -14.07 8.36 -4.87
N PRO A 77 -14.56 9.61 -4.99
CA PRO A 77 -13.70 10.78 -5.09
C PRO A 77 -12.79 10.99 -3.88
N LEU A 78 -13.26 10.71 -2.67
CA LEU A 78 -12.44 10.77 -1.46
C LEU A 78 -11.27 9.78 -1.52
N VAL A 79 -11.53 8.55 -1.99
CA VAL A 79 -10.50 7.52 -2.19
C VAL A 79 -9.49 7.95 -3.25
N VAL A 80 -9.95 8.53 -4.37
CA VAL A 80 -9.07 9.08 -5.41
C VAL A 80 -8.24 10.24 -4.87
N ALA A 81 -8.82 11.12 -4.04
CA ALA A 81 -8.09 12.20 -3.38
C ALA A 81 -7.00 11.65 -2.45
N PHE A 82 -7.30 10.66 -1.60
CA PHE A 82 -6.29 10.02 -0.75
C PHE A 82 -5.17 9.36 -1.56
N TRP A 83 -5.50 8.73 -2.69
CA TRP A 83 -4.49 8.20 -3.60
C TRP A 83 -3.62 9.31 -4.23
N TRP A 84 -4.25 10.42 -4.67
CA TRP A 84 -3.55 11.57 -5.24
C TRP A 84 -2.58 12.22 -4.24
N PHE A 85 -2.98 12.34 -2.99
CA PHE A 85 -2.13 12.82 -1.89
C PHE A 85 -1.18 11.75 -1.32
N ARG A 86 -1.04 10.60 -1.99
CA ARG A 86 -0.17 9.46 -1.59
C ARG A 86 -0.47 8.87 -0.21
N ALA A 87 -1.67 9.07 0.32
CA ALA A 87 -2.11 8.44 1.56
C ALA A 87 -2.48 6.96 1.36
N PHE A 88 -2.88 6.56 0.14
CA PHE A 88 -3.18 5.18 -0.25
C PHE A 88 -2.28 4.68 -1.37
N GLY A 89 -1.97 3.38 -1.35
CA GLY A 89 -1.36 2.70 -2.48
C GLY A 89 -2.36 2.51 -3.63
N GLY A 90 -1.84 2.27 -4.84
CA GLY A 90 -2.68 2.06 -6.02
C GLY A 90 -3.59 0.83 -5.93
N ALA A 91 -3.16 -0.21 -5.21
CA ALA A 91 -3.99 -1.39 -4.95
C ALA A 91 -5.14 -1.06 -3.98
N ASP A 92 -4.86 -0.34 -2.89
CA ASP A 92 -5.87 0.07 -1.90
C ASP A 92 -6.95 0.94 -2.55
N ALA A 93 -6.54 1.91 -3.37
CA ALA A 93 -7.46 2.78 -4.09
C ALA A 93 -8.41 1.97 -4.98
N LYS A 94 -7.89 1.01 -5.75
CA LYS A 94 -8.70 0.13 -6.61
C LYS A 94 -9.66 -0.73 -5.78
N ALA A 95 -9.21 -1.27 -4.65
CA ALA A 95 -10.03 -2.06 -3.76
C ALA A 95 -11.21 -1.24 -3.21
N PHE A 96 -10.95 -0.01 -2.75
CA PHE A 96 -12.00 0.87 -2.24
C PHE A 96 -12.94 1.39 -3.33
N LEU A 97 -12.46 1.63 -4.56
CA LEU A 97 -13.32 1.96 -5.70
C LEU A 97 -14.27 0.80 -6.03
N VAL A 98 -13.76 -0.44 -5.99
CA VAL A 98 -14.58 -1.64 -6.11
C VAL A 98 -15.61 -1.70 -4.98
N VAL A 99 -15.21 -1.44 -3.72
CA VAL A 99 -16.15 -1.39 -2.60
C VAL A 99 -17.24 -0.33 -2.79
N ALA A 100 -16.88 0.89 -3.21
CA ALA A 100 -17.83 1.96 -3.44
C ALA A 100 -18.89 1.60 -4.49
N ALA A 101 -18.50 0.87 -5.53
CA ALA A 101 -19.41 0.39 -6.56
C ALA A 101 -20.19 -0.87 -6.14
N LEU A 102 -19.54 -1.80 -5.45
CA LEU A 102 -20.14 -3.09 -5.08
C LEU A 102 -21.12 -2.95 -3.92
N PHE A 103 -20.90 -1.98 -3.03
CA PHE A 103 -21.63 -1.81 -1.77
C PHE A 103 -22.19 -0.38 -1.58
N PRO A 104 -23.01 0.15 -2.51
CA PRO A 104 -23.62 1.46 -2.34
C PRO A 104 -24.67 1.48 -1.21
N THR A 105 -25.30 0.34 -0.94
CA THR A 105 -26.39 0.14 0.01
C THR A 105 -26.09 -1.03 0.96
N PHE A 106 -26.77 -1.09 2.10
CA PHE A 106 -26.60 -2.19 3.06
C PHE A 106 -27.16 -3.50 2.49
N PRO A 107 -26.34 -4.57 2.40
CA PRO A 107 -26.85 -5.90 2.10
C PRO A 107 -27.64 -6.44 3.30
N THR A 108 -28.50 -7.43 3.08
CA THR A 108 -29.21 -8.13 4.18
C THR A 108 -29.03 -9.63 4.05
N TYR A 109 -28.50 -10.26 5.10
CA TYR A 109 -28.30 -11.69 5.19
C TYR A 109 -29.00 -12.26 6.42
N GLU A 110 -29.93 -13.18 6.22
CA GLU A 110 -30.55 -13.93 7.32
C GLU A 110 -29.84 -15.27 7.47
N ALA A 111 -29.11 -15.46 8.57
CA ALA A 111 -28.36 -16.67 8.83
C ALA A 111 -28.44 -17.05 10.32
N PHE A 112 -28.73 -18.32 10.60
CA PHE A 112 -28.78 -18.87 11.96
C PHE A 112 -29.71 -18.08 12.93
N GLY A 113 -30.80 -17.50 12.42
CA GLY A 113 -31.73 -16.68 13.21
C GLY A 113 -31.28 -15.24 13.45
N TRP A 114 -30.16 -14.82 12.85
CA TRP A 114 -29.65 -13.46 12.91
C TRP A 114 -29.83 -12.74 11.57
N VAL A 115 -30.10 -11.44 11.63
CA VAL A 115 -30.07 -10.53 10.48
C VAL A 115 -28.74 -9.78 10.50
N LEU A 116 -27.92 -10.00 9.47
CA LEU A 116 -26.62 -9.38 9.29
C LEU A 116 -26.65 -8.38 8.13
N PRO A 117 -25.90 -7.27 8.21
CA PRO A 117 -25.17 -6.83 9.39
C PRO A 117 -26.09 -6.30 10.50
N HIS A 118 -25.69 -6.53 11.75
CA HIS A 118 -26.50 -6.25 12.94
C HIS A 118 -26.67 -4.75 13.22
N GLN A 119 -25.55 -3.99 13.24
CA GLN A 119 -25.50 -2.57 13.50
C GLN A 119 -25.52 -1.78 12.19
N ARG A 120 -26.68 -1.20 11.87
CA ARG A 120 -26.88 -0.37 10.67
C ARG A 120 -26.74 1.11 11.00
N THR A 121 -26.41 1.92 9.99
CA THR A 121 -26.33 3.38 10.12
C THR A 121 -27.57 4.06 9.56
N ALA A 122 -27.87 5.26 10.04
CA ALA A 122 -29.00 6.06 9.53
C ALA A 122 -28.84 6.46 8.05
N VAL A 123 -27.60 6.68 7.60
CA VAL A 123 -27.28 7.06 6.22
C VAL A 123 -27.51 5.89 5.25
N GLY A 124 -27.24 4.66 5.69
CA GLY A 124 -27.49 3.45 4.90
C GLY A 124 -26.55 3.27 3.70
N VAL A 125 -25.36 3.89 3.73
CA VAL A 125 -24.31 3.73 2.71
C VAL A 125 -23.25 2.77 3.23
N PHE A 126 -23.20 1.56 2.67
CA PHE A 126 -22.42 0.47 3.25
C PHE A 126 -20.91 0.58 2.96
N SER A 127 -20.54 1.13 1.81
CA SER A 127 -19.14 1.46 1.48
C SER A 127 -18.50 2.41 2.49
N LEU A 128 -19.27 3.35 3.06
CA LEU A 128 -18.81 4.25 4.11
C LEU A 128 -18.56 3.49 5.43
N THR A 129 -19.41 2.51 5.76
CA THR A 129 -19.19 1.63 6.92
C THR A 129 -17.93 0.79 6.74
N ILE A 130 -17.72 0.20 5.56
CA ILE A 130 -16.47 -0.54 5.25
C ILE A 130 -15.26 0.39 5.37
N LEU A 131 -15.32 1.60 4.80
CA LEU A 131 -14.24 2.59 4.90
C LEU A 131 -13.95 2.98 6.35
N THR A 132 -14.97 3.30 7.13
CA THR A 132 -14.84 3.68 8.54
C THR A 132 -14.22 2.55 9.35
N ASN A 133 -14.74 1.33 9.23
CA ASN A 133 -14.18 0.16 9.91
C ASN A 133 -12.71 -0.07 9.52
N THR A 134 -12.40 0.08 8.23
CA THR A 134 -11.04 -0.08 7.71
C THR A 134 -10.07 0.96 8.31
N VAL A 135 -10.49 2.23 8.39
CA VAL A 135 -9.68 3.30 8.98
C VAL A 135 -9.47 3.07 10.48
N LEU A 136 -10.52 2.69 11.22
CA LEU A 136 -10.41 2.39 12.65
C LEU A 136 -9.45 1.23 12.92
N LEU A 137 -9.56 0.14 12.16
CA LEU A 137 -8.66 -1.01 12.27
C LEU A 137 -7.24 -0.66 11.81
N GLY A 138 -7.10 0.12 10.74
CA GLY A 138 -5.81 0.60 10.24
C GLY A 138 -5.08 1.47 11.25
N ALA A 139 -5.80 2.31 12.01
CA ALA A 139 -5.24 3.15 13.07
C ALA A 139 -4.65 2.34 14.24
N LEU A 140 -5.05 1.07 14.42
CA LEU A 140 -4.43 0.20 15.43
C LEU A 140 -2.97 -0.12 15.10
N TYR A 141 -2.57 -0.08 13.83
CA TYR A 141 -1.20 -0.37 13.41
C TYR A 141 -0.17 0.64 13.94
N PRO A 142 -0.27 1.96 13.65
CA PRO A 142 0.66 2.93 14.22
C PRO A 142 0.62 2.98 15.75
N LEU A 143 -0.55 2.72 16.37
CA LEU A 143 -0.65 2.59 17.82
C LEU A 143 0.13 1.39 18.35
N ALA A 144 0.09 0.24 17.65
CA ALA A 144 0.87 -0.94 18.00
C ALA A 144 2.37 -0.71 17.82
N VAL A 145 2.78 -0.02 16.74
CA VAL A 145 4.19 0.35 16.52
C VAL A 145 4.68 1.31 17.61
N LEU A 146 3.89 2.34 17.92
CA LEU A 146 4.17 3.27 19.02
C LEU A 146 4.35 2.53 20.34
N GLY A 147 3.41 1.64 20.70
CA GLY A 147 3.48 0.84 21.92
C GLY A 147 4.72 -0.06 21.95
N ARG A 148 5.03 -0.75 20.85
CA ARG A 148 6.23 -1.60 20.72
C ARG A 148 7.52 -0.79 20.90
N ASN A 149 7.59 0.40 20.34
CA ASN A 149 8.75 1.27 20.47
C ASN A 149 8.89 1.84 21.87
N ALA A 150 7.79 2.28 22.49
CA ALA A 150 7.77 2.78 23.86
C ALA A 150 8.21 1.70 24.87
N VAL A 151 7.69 0.47 24.75
CA VAL A 151 8.07 -0.67 25.61
C VAL A 151 9.56 -1.01 25.47
N ALA A 152 10.11 -0.86 24.26
CA ALA A 152 11.53 -1.08 24.01
C ALA A 152 12.42 0.13 24.33
N GLY A 153 11.87 1.22 24.90
CA GLY A 153 12.63 2.43 25.24
C GLY A 153 13.14 3.23 24.04
N ARG A 154 12.55 3.03 22.85
CA ARG A 154 13.01 3.63 21.60
C ARG A 154 12.19 4.88 21.27
N PHE A 155 12.67 6.03 21.73
CA PHE A 155 12.03 7.32 21.54
C PHE A 155 12.65 8.07 20.37
N SER A 156 11.80 8.44 19.41
CA SER A 156 12.18 9.22 18.23
C SER A 156 10.93 9.93 17.69
N SER A 157 11.08 11.04 16.97
CA SER A 157 9.94 11.74 16.34
C SER A 157 9.19 10.87 15.32
N VAL A 158 9.84 9.81 14.81
CA VAL A 158 9.28 8.84 13.87
C VAL A 158 8.77 7.55 14.55
N MET A 159 8.82 7.42 15.87
CA MET A 159 8.50 6.17 16.58
C MET A 159 7.05 5.69 16.43
N VAL A 160 6.13 6.54 15.97
CA VAL A 160 4.74 6.17 15.70
C VAL A 160 4.61 5.42 14.36
N VAL A 161 5.50 5.72 13.41
CA VAL A 161 5.39 5.28 12.01
C VAL A 161 6.64 4.54 11.52
N GLY A 162 7.66 4.40 12.36
CA GLY A 162 8.92 3.76 12.04
C GLY A 162 9.25 2.62 12.99
N LYS A 163 10.03 1.65 12.50
CA LYS A 163 10.72 0.67 13.33
C LYS A 163 12.23 0.76 13.03
N PRO A 164 13.10 0.65 14.04
CA PRO A 164 14.52 0.48 13.78
C PRO A 164 14.78 -0.94 13.29
N VAL A 165 15.61 -1.05 12.28
CA VAL A 165 16.09 -2.30 11.70
C VAL A 165 17.60 -2.20 11.48
N SER A 166 18.31 -3.31 11.51
CA SER A 166 19.71 -3.31 11.12
C SER A 166 19.84 -2.98 9.63
N TRP A 167 20.98 -2.43 9.21
CA TRP A 167 21.24 -2.16 7.79
C TRP A 167 21.10 -3.43 6.91
N ARG A 168 21.43 -4.61 7.46
CA ARG A 168 21.25 -5.90 6.76
C ARG A 168 19.78 -6.20 6.50
N ALA A 169 18.94 -6.01 7.52
CA ALA A 169 17.50 -6.20 7.38
C ALA A 169 16.90 -5.13 6.44
N ALA A 170 17.41 -3.90 6.45
CA ALA A 170 16.94 -2.83 5.57
C ALA A 170 17.00 -3.21 4.08
N ALA A 171 17.97 -4.04 3.67
CA ALA A 171 18.06 -4.55 2.29
C ALA A 171 16.85 -5.40 1.87
N GLU A 172 16.20 -6.09 2.81
CA GLU A 172 15.04 -6.96 2.58
C GLU A 172 13.70 -6.32 3.02
N GLU A 173 13.76 -5.19 3.70
CA GLU A 173 12.58 -4.48 4.20
C GLU A 173 11.96 -3.60 3.11
N HIS A 174 10.63 -3.43 3.21
CA HIS A 174 9.87 -2.58 2.32
C HIS A 174 9.50 -1.27 3.02
N GLY A 175 9.34 -0.20 2.25
CA GLY A 175 8.98 1.12 2.73
C GLY A 175 10.13 2.11 2.55
N ARG A 176 10.10 3.20 3.32
CA ARG A 176 11.05 4.31 3.20
C ARG A 176 12.03 4.31 4.36
N LEU A 177 13.25 4.72 4.08
CA LEU A 177 14.18 5.17 5.10
C LEU A 177 13.63 6.44 5.74
N LEU A 178 13.66 6.52 7.06
CA LEU A 178 13.17 7.66 7.83
C LEU A 178 14.32 8.48 8.41
N GLU A 179 15.46 8.47 7.71
CA GLU A 179 16.70 9.14 8.09
C GLU A 179 17.39 9.75 6.88
N THR A 180 18.09 10.85 7.12
CA THR A 180 19.10 11.50 6.28
C THR A 180 20.35 11.74 7.14
N PRO A 181 21.49 12.16 6.57
CA PRO A 181 22.68 12.51 7.35
C PRO A 181 22.43 13.57 8.44
N GLU A 182 21.43 14.44 8.26
CA GLU A 182 21.02 15.46 9.23
C GLU A 182 20.13 14.93 10.36
N GLY A 183 19.62 13.70 10.24
CA GLY A 183 18.80 13.04 11.25
C GLY A 183 17.50 12.47 10.69
N VAL A 184 16.45 12.43 11.51
CA VAL A 184 15.19 11.77 11.16
C VAL A 184 14.34 12.58 10.17
N THR A 185 13.78 11.91 9.18
CA THR A 185 12.91 12.48 8.14
C THR A 185 11.64 11.65 7.94
N ARG A 186 10.64 12.23 7.29
CA ARG A 186 9.43 11.51 6.80
C ARG A 186 9.44 11.27 5.29
N ASN A 187 10.39 11.87 4.59
CA ASN A 187 10.49 11.88 3.12
C ASN A 187 11.81 11.27 2.63
N GLY A 188 12.36 10.30 3.37
CA GLY A 188 13.59 9.64 2.93
C GLY A 188 13.35 8.71 1.73
N VAL A 189 14.46 8.14 1.25
CA VAL A 189 14.50 7.28 0.07
C VAL A 189 13.61 6.05 0.23
N ASP A 190 13.01 5.61 -0.88
CA ASP A 190 12.31 4.33 -0.92
C ASP A 190 13.32 3.17 -0.98
N LEU A 191 13.16 2.16 -0.12
CA LEU A 191 14.07 1.01 -0.09
C LEU A 191 13.98 0.17 -1.37
N ASP A 192 12.84 0.20 -2.09
CA ASP A 192 12.74 -0.41 -3.41
C ASP A 192 13.65 0.33 -4.42
N ALA A 193 13.73 1.67 -4.34
CA ALA A 193 14.62 2.47 -5.18
C ALA A 193 16.10 2.21 -4.86
N VAL A 194 16.45 2.04 -3.59
CA VAL A 194 17.82 1.64 -3.19
C VAL A 194 18.17 0.27 -3.78
N ARG A 195 17.24 -0.70 -3.73
CA ARG A 195 17.44 -2.02 -4.35
C ARG A 195 17.58 -1.94 -5.87
N MET A 196 16.76 -1.11 -6.53
CA MET A 196 16.89 -0.86 -7.98
C MET A 196 18.27 -0.31 -8.32
N TYR A 197 18.75 0.67 -7.55
CA TYR A 197 20.07 1.26 -7.71
C TYR A 197 21.20 0.24 -7.49
N LEU A 198 21.13 -0.54 -6.41
CA LEU A 198 22.11 -1.58 -6.11
C LEU A 198 22.15 -2.64 -7.22
N ARG A 199 20.98 -3.04 -7.72
CA ARG A 199 20.85 -3.96 -8.85
C ARG A 199 21.48 -3.36 -10.11
N TRP A 200 21.09 -2.14 -10.46
CA TRP A 200 21.61 -1.39 -11.61
C TRP A 200 23.14 -1.30 -11.58
N ARG A 201 23.69 -1.03 -10.39
CA ARG A 201 25.13 -0.95 -10.17
C ARG A 201 25.85 -2.30 -10.07
N GLY A 202 25.11 -3.40 -9.96
CA GLY A 202 25.68 -4.75 -9.76
C GLY A 202 26.37 -4.91 -8.40
N LEU A 203 25.83 -4.30 -7.35
CA LEU A 203 26.37 -4.34 -5.99
C LEU A 203 25.33 -4.83 -4.99
N THR A 204 25.81 -5.47 -3.93
CA THR A 204 25.04 -5.66 -2.70
C THR A 204 25.26 -4.48 -1.74
N LEU A 205 24.31 -4.27 -0.82
CA LEU A 205 24.48 -3.26 0.23
C LEU A 205 25.70 -3.53 1.11
N ALA A 206 26.05 -4.81 1.30
CA ALA A 206 27.24 -5.21 2.06
C ALA A 206 28.54 -4.78 1.36
N GLU A 207 28.67 -5.02 0.06
CA GLU A 207 29.84 -4.59 -0.72
C GLU A 207 29.97 -3.06 -0.76
N LEU A 208 28.84 -2.36 -0.89
CA LEU A 208 28.80 -0.90 -0.83
C LEU A 208 29.36 -0.39 0.51
N ARG A 209 28.96 -1.03 1.63
CA ARG A 209 29.43 -0.72 2.99
C ARG A 209 30.89 -1.02 3.25
N GLU A 210 31.45 -2.05 2.62
CA GLU A 210 32.85 -2.40 2.80
C GLU A 210 33.81 -1.36 2.19
N ARG A 211 33.38 -0.70 1.10
CA ARG A 211 34.20 0.26 0.34
C ARG A 211 33.40 1.51 -0.03
N PRO A 212 32.85 2.27 0.94
CA PRO A 212 31.95 3.38 0.65
C PRO A 212 32.65 4.50 -0.12
N ASP A 213 33.87 4.87 0.25
CA ASP A 213 34.62 5.94 -0.44
C ASP A 213 34.89 5.61 -1.91
N ARG A 214 35.17 4.33 -2.21
CA ARG A 214 35.37 3.87 -3.59
C ARG A 214 34.09 3.98 -4.40
N PHE A 215 32.97 3.47 -3.87
CA PHE A 215 31.72 3.45 -4.62
C PHE A 215 31.00 4.80 -4.59
N ARG A 216 31.37 5.72 -3.70
CA ARG A 216 30.89 7.10 -3.75
C ARG A 216 31.41 7.85 -4.99
N ASP A 217 32.56 7.44 -5.52
CA ASP A 217 33.15 8.01 -6.71
C ASP A 217 32.37 7.61 -7.99
N PRO A 218 31.84 8.57 -8.77
CA PRO A 218 31.15 8.30 -10.03
C PRO A 218 32.03 7.65 -11.10
N ALA A 219 33.36 7.73 -11.02
CA ALA A 219 34.26 7.02 -11.94
C ALA A 219 34.17 5.49 -11.82
N THR A 220 33.54 4.99 -10.75
CA THR A 220 33.32 3.55 -10.53
C THR A 220 31.94 3.08 -10.99
N LEU A 221 31.18 3.91 -11.70
CA LEU A 221 29.91 3.49 -12.30
C LEU A 221 30.16 2.48 -13.43
N PRO A 222 29.27 1.49 -13.60
CA PRO A 222 29.37 0.54 -14.71
C PRO A 222 29.22 1.26 -16.06
N ALA A 223 30.04 0.87 -17.04
CA ALA A 223 29.87 1.34 -18.42
C ALA A 223 28.59 0.77 -19.05
N GLU A 224 28.26 -0.49 -18.73
CA GLU A 224 27.01 -1.15 -19.08
C GLU A 224 26.30 -1.61 -17.79
N PRO A 225 25.37 -0.80 -17.25
CA PRO A 225 24.64 -1.16 -16.05
C PRO A 225 23.71 -2.35 -16.22
N ASN A 226 23.40 -3.02 -15.12
CA ASN A 226 22.37 -4.07 -15.11
C ASN A 226 20.97 -3.43 -15.19
N PRO A 227 19.94 -4.16 -15.67
CA PRO A 227 18.58 -3.68 -15.57
C PRO A 227 18.16 -3.50 -14.11
N PRO A 228 17.59 -2.33 -13.75
CA PRO A 228 17.26 -1.99 -12.35
C PRO A 228 16.13 -2.84 -11.77
N GLY A 229 15.32 -3.48 -12.62
CA GLY A 229 14.09 -4.17 -12.20
C GLY A 229 13.08 -3.21 -11.57
N ASP A 230 12.38 -3.69 -10.56
CA ASP A 230 11.37 -2.92 -9.82
C ASP A 230 11.62 -2.86 -8.30
N GLY A 231 12.80 -3.30 -7.86
CA GLY A 231 13.19 -3.31 -6.45
C GLY A 231 12.51 -4.36 -5.58
N SER A 232 11.81 -5.34 -6.14
CA SER A 232 11.16 -6.40 -5.34
C SER A 232 12.15 -7.32 -4.60
N VAL A 233 11.68 -7.92 -3.51
CA VAL A 233 12.43 -8.85 -2.66
C VAL A 233 11.92 -10.27 -2.92
N GLY A 234 12.71 -11.12 -3.59
CA GLY A 234 12.34 -12.50 -3.91
C GLY A 234 13.39 -13.28 -4.71
N VAL A 235 13.34 -14.62 -4.61
CA VAL A 235 14.32 -15.58 -5.17
C VAL A 235 14.19 -15.75 -6.71
N GLU A 236 13.18 -15.16 -7.34
CA GLU A 236 12.93 -15.27 -8.79
C GLU A 236 13.52 -14.12 -9.62
N ASP A 237 14.48 -13.36 -9.10
CA ASP A 237 15.19 -12.33 -9.85
C ASP A 237 16.44 -12.84 -10.60
N LEU A 238 16.46 -14.14 -10.91
CA LEU A 238 17.02 -14.58 -12.19
C LEU A 238 15.91 -14.37 -13.21
N ARG A 239 16.12 -13.41 -14.09
CA ARG A 239 15.27 -13.07 -15.23
C ARG A 239 14.63 -14.34 -15.84
N ALA A 240 13.46 -14.19 -16.45
CA ALA A 240 12.89 -15.23 -17.32
C ALA A 240 13.80 -15.57 -18.54
N ASP A 241 14.88 -14.82 -18.76
CA ASP A 241 15.95 -15.07 -19.74
C ASP A 241 17.19 -15.81 -19.17
N GLY A 242 17.25 -16.07 -17.85
CA GLY A 242 18.32 -16.83 -17.21
C GLY A 242 19.60 -16.07 -16.87
N GLY A 243 19.65 -14.73 -16.96
CA GLY A 243 20.83 -13.96 -16.54
C GLY A 243 21.00 -13.85 -15.02
N GLU A 244 22.21 -14.17 -14.51
CA GLU A 244 22.65 -13.88 -13.14
C GLU A 244 22.93 -12.37 -12.96
N LEU A 245 22.91 -11.89 -11.71
CA LEU A 245 23.43 -10.57 -11.39
C LEU A 245 24.95 -10.60 -11.52
N GLU A 246 25.46 -10.10 -12.64
CA GLU A 246 26.88 -10.03 -12.92
C GLU A 246 27.48 -8.74 -12.36
N ALA A 247 28.65 -8.86 -11.73
CA ALA A 247 29.49 -7.70 -11.46
C ALA A 247 29.87 -7.07 -12.81
N PRO A 248 29.71 -5.76 -12.99
CA PRO A 248 30.02 -5.11 -14.26
C PRO A 248 31.45 -5.40 -14.71
N ALA A 249 31.64 -5.78 -15.98
CA ALA A 249 32.95 -6.13 -16.51
C ALA A 249 33.88 -4.91 -16.63
N GLU A 250 33.31 -3.73 -16.90
CA GLU A 250 34.04 -2.47 -17.11
C GLU A 250 33.30 -1.30 -16.43
N THR A 251 34.05 -0.34 -15.90
CA THR A 251 33.52 0.95 -15.42
C THR A 251 33.57 1.99 -16.54
N VAL A 252 32.78 3.05 -16.42
CA VAL A 252 32.89 4.21 -17.31
C VAL A 252 34.34 4.73 -17.36
N ALA A 253 34.74 5.26 -18.51
CA ALA A 253 36.03 5.95 -18.61
C ALA A 253 36.04 7.16 -17.66
N GLU A 254 37.19 7.45 -17.04
CA GLU A 254 37.30 8.57 -16.09
C GLU A 254 36.87 9.92 -16.70
N GLU A 255 37.08 10.10 -18.01
CA GLU A 255 36.69 11.31 -18.75
C GLU A 255 35.16 11.41 -18.96
N ASP A 256 34.45 10.29 -18.97
CA ASP A 256 33.00 10.19 -19.15
C ASP A 256 32.24 10.11 -17.82
N ALA A 257 32.95 10.07 -16.69
CA ALA A 257 32.34 10.02 -15.37
C ALA A 257 31.56 11.32 -15.07
N PRO A 258 30.29 11.24 -14.62
CA PRO A 258 29.49 12.42 -14.33
C PRO A 258 30.12 13.25 -13.21
N ALA A 259 30.42 14.52 -13.51
CA ALA A 259 30.93 15.47 -12.54
C ALA A 259 29.86 15.79 -11.47
N ASP A 260 30.28 15.86 -10.20
CA ASP A 260 29.43 16.22 -9.05
C ASP A 260 28.20 15.31 -8.83
N ASP A 261 28.29 14.03 -9.21
CA ASP A 261 27.28 13.01 -8.90
C ASP A 261 27.83 11.93 -7.95
N PRO A 262 28.02 12.24 -6.65
CA PRO A 262 28.40 11.21 -5.69
C PRO A 262 27.36 10.09 -5.71
N TRP A 263 27.86 8.86 -5.64
CA TRP A 263 27.10 7.62 -5.82
C TRP A 263 26.53 7.38 -7.22
N GLY A 264 26.64 8.31 -8.17
CA GLY A 264 25.98 8.17 -9.48
C GLY A 264 24.45 8.16 -9.39
N ALA A 265 23.89 8.88 -8.42
CA ALA A 265 22.45 8.86 -8.14
C ALA A 265 21.63 9.55 -9.24
N ALA A 266 22.16 10.62 -9.84
CA ALA A 266 21.52 11.28 -10.97
C ALA A 266 21.64 10.40 -12.23
N ALA A 267 22.84 9.86 -12.48
CA ALA A 267 23.08 8.95 -13.61
C ALA A 267 22.13 7.73 -13.58
N PHE A 268 21.93 7.12 -12.41
CA PHE A 268 20.97 6.04 -12.24
C PHE A 268 19.53 6.49 -12.58
N LEU A 269 19.08 7.63 -12.05
CA LEU A 269 17.71 8.09 -12.26
C LEU A 269 17.44 8.57 -13.69
N ASP A 270 18.47 9.01 -14.41
CA ASP A 270 18.40 9.41 -15.81
C ASP A 270 18.43 8.19 -16.77
N ASP A 271 19.09 7.09 -16.37
CA ASP A 271 19.19 5.85 -17.16
C ASP A 271 17.90 5.01 -17.17
N ILE A 272 17.08 5.13 -16.12
CA ILE A 272 15.86 4.32 -15.99
C ILE A 272 14.67 4.91 -16.77
N ASP A 273 14.04 4.08 -17.60
CA ASP A 273 12.85 4.45 -18.40
C ASP A 273 11.58 4.71 -17.54
N HIS A 274 11.64 4.37 -16.25
CA HIS A 274 10.58 4.50 -15.26
C HIS A 274 11.12 5.16 -13.99
N GLY A 275 10.40 6.11 -13.41
CA GLY A 275 10.86 6.75 -12.17
C GLY A 275 10.98 5.76 -10.99
N ALA A 276 11.94 5.99 -10.08
CA ALA A 276 12.16 5.13 -8.91
C ALA A 276 11.33 5.57 -7.69
N TYR A 277 10.01 5.34 -7.71
CA TYR A 277 9.10 5.58 -6.57
C TYR A 277 9.09 7.04 -6.04
N GLY A 278 9.36 8.00 -6.93
CA GLY A 278 9.45 9.43 -6.60
C GLY A 278 10.73 9.82 -5.87
N THR A 279 11.75 8.96 -5.90
CA THR A 279 13.10 9.23 -5.38
C THR A 279 13.78 10.33 -6.19
N THR A 280 14.45 11.25 -5.51
CA THR A 280 15.29 12.29 -6.10
C THR A 280 16.77 11.91 -5.99
N PRO A 281 17.68 12.48 -6.80
CA PRO A 281 19.11 12.21 -6.69
C PRO A 281 19.65 12.50 -5.27
N GLU A 282 19.25 13.63 -4.69
CA GLU A 282 19.59 14.00 -3.31
C GLU A 282 19.09 12.97 -2.29
N GLY A 283 17.81 12.59 -2.36
CA GLY A 283 17.24 11.61 -1.44
C GLY A 283 17.92 10.25 -1.53
N LEU A 284 18.32 9.82 -2.73
CA LEU A 284 19.08 8.58 -2.91
C LEU A 284 20.48 8.69 -2.29
N ARG A 285 21.21 9.79 -2.52
CA ARG A 285 22.54 10.02 -1.93
C ARG A 285 22.50 10.02 -0.41
N ASP A 286 21.57 10.78 0.17
CA ASP A 286 21.37 10.85 1.62
C ASP A 286 21.05 9.46 2.20
N GLY A 287 20.18 8.73 1.51
CA GLY A 287 19.81 7.37 1.91
C GLY A 287 21.00 6.41 1.88
N LEU A 288 21.84 6.48 0.84
CA LEU A 288 23.05 5.67 0.75
C LEU A 288 24.07 6.07 1.83
N ASP A 289 24.28 7.37 2.08
CA ASP A 289 25.18 7.86 3.13
C ASP A 289 24.77 7.35 4.53
N VAL A 290 23.47 7.34 4.84
CA VAL A 290 22.94 6.74 6.07
C VAL A 290 23.14 5.23 6.08
N LEU A 291 22.75 4.55 4.99
CA LEU A 291 22.81 3.10 4.89
C LEU A 291 24.23 2.53 4.89
N VAL A 292 25.27 3.33 4.58
CA VAL A 292 26.66 2.89 4.68
C VAL A 292 27.30 3.19 6.04
N SER A 293 26.78 4.17 6.79
CA SER A 293 27.38 4.63 8.04
C SER A 293 26.68 4.08 9.30
N ALA A 294 25.35 3.98 9.30
CA ALA A 294 24.58 3.56 10.46
C ALA A 294 24.47 2.03 10.57
N GLU A 295 24.58 1.47 11.77
CA GLU A 295 24.34 0.03 12.00
C GLU A 295 22.85 -0.31 12.10
N GLU A 296 22.06 0.60 12.66
CA GLU A 296 20.61 0.53 12.75
C GLU A 296 20.00 1.78 12.13
N VAL A 297 18.92 1.61 11.37
CA VAL A 297 18.20 2.68 10.68
C VAL A 297 16.70 2.57 10.91
N TRP A 298 16.00 3.70 10.98
CA TRP A 298 14.55 3.78 11.05
C TRP A 298 13.94 3.59 9.66
N VAL A 299 13.05 2.62 9.54
CA VAL A 299 12.30 2.33 8.31
C VAL A 299 10.81 2.43 8.58
N SER A 300 10.07 3.04 7.67
CA SER A 300 8.60 3.02 7.72
C SER A 300 8.13 1.62 7.34
N PRO A 301 7.40 0.90 8.20
CA PRO A 301 6.74 -0.30 7.76
C PRO A 301 5.70 0.07 6.70
N GLY A 302 5.70 -0.56 5.52
CA GLY A 302 4.54 -0.46 4.63
C GLY A 302 3.29 -0.87 5.42
N ILE A 303 2.30 0.02 5.55
CA ILE A 303 1.04 -0.34 6.22
C ILE A 303 0.21 -1.11 5.19
N PRO A 304 -0.05 -2.42 5.37
CA PRO A 304 -0.84 -3.19 4.43
C PRO A 304 -2.30 -2.79 4.56
N PHE A 305 -2.77 -1.73 3.88
CA PHE A 305 -4.14 -1.24 4.02
C PHE A 305 -5.18 -2.27 3.53
N VAL A 306 -4.77 -3.23 2.70
CA VAL A 306 -5.59 -4.37 2.28
C VAL A 306 -6.00 -5.26 3.45
N VAL A 307 -5.16 -5.41 4.49
CA VAL A 307 -5.49 -6.25 5.65
C VAL A 307 -6.60 -5.63 6.50
N PRO A 308 -6.49 -4.37 6.98
CA PRO A 308 -7.60 -3.68 7.62
C PRO A 308 -8.84 -3.60 6.72
N LEU A 309 -8.69 -3.48 5.40
CA LEU A 309 -9.82 -3.49 4.47
C LEU A 309 -10.56 -4.83 4.48
N PHE A 310 -9.84 -5.94 4.41
CA PHE A 310 -10.42 -7.27 4.48
C PHE A 310 -11.15 -7.49 5.81
N VAL A 311 -10.46 -7.22 6.93
CA VAL A 311 -11.05 -7.38 8.27
C VAL A 311 -12.24 -6.42 8.44
N GLY A 312 -12.10 -5.17 8.00
CA GLY A 312 -13.15 -4.16 8.04
C GLY A 312 -14.38 -4.55 7.21
N THR A 313 -14.18 -5.19 6.06
CA THR A 313 -15.25 -5.74 5.21
C THR A 313 -15.97 -6.90 5.91
N VAL A 314 -15.22 -7.84 6.51
CA VAL A 314 -15.81 -8.97 7.26
C VAL A 314 -16.61 -8.46 8.46
N VAL A 315 -16.06 -7.51 9.22
CA VAL A 315 -16.77 -6.87 10.34
C VAL A 315 -18.00 -6.13 9.85
N ALA A 316 -17.89 -5.37 8.74
CA ALA A 316 -19.02 -4.67 8.17
C ALA A 316 -20.14 -5.62 7.72
N LEU A 317 -19.83 -6.77 7.14
CA LEU A 317 -20.82 -7.75 6.67
C LEU A 317 -21.49 -8.54 7.81
N THR A 318 -20.81 -8.67 8.96
CA THR A 318 -21.28 -9.45 10.11
C THR A 318 -21.86 -8.55 11.19
N TYR A 319 -21.02 -7.74 11.81
CA TYR A 319 -21.43 -6.81 12.86
C TYR A 319 -22.07 -5.55 12.30
N GLY A 320 -21.51 -4.95 11.24
CA GLY A 320 -21.93 -3.64 10.73
C GLY A 320 -20.96 -2.54 11.13
N ASP A 321 -21.49 -1.37 11.49
CA ASP A 321 -20.69 -0.18 11.73
C ASP A 321 -20.10 -0.14 13.15
N MET A 322 -18.76 -0.25 13.25
CA MET A 322 -18.05 -0.28 14.52
C MET A 322 -18.17 1.05 15.27
N LEU A 323 -18.10 2.17 14.56
CA LEU A 323 -18.17 3.49 15.16
C LEU A 323 -19.56 3.75 15.73
N PHE A 324 -20.60 3.45 14.93
CA PHE A 324 -21.98 3.59 15.36
C PHE A 324 -22.32 2.66 16.54
N GLY A 325 -21.77 1.44 16.53
CA GLY A 325 -21.85 0.51 17.66
C GLY A 325 -21.21 1.06 18.93
N ALA A 326 -19.99 1.61 18.84
CA ALA A 326 -19.31 2.23 19.98
C ALA A 326 -20.09 3.44 20.51
N MET A 327 -20.58 4.31 19.62
CA MET A 327 -21.41 5.46 20.01
C MET A 327 -22.69 5.04 20.71
N ALA A 328 -23.35 3.97 20.25
CA ALA A 328 -24.55 3.42 20.90
C ALA A 328 -24.27 2.96 22.34
N VAL A 329 -23.12 2.30 22.59
CA VAL A 329 -22.69 1.90 23.93
C VAL A 329 -22.51 3.12 24.86
N PHE A 330 -22.07 4.25 24.33
CA PHE A 330 -21.91 5.50 25.08
C PHE A 330 -23.15 6.41 25.08
N GLY A 331 -24.28 5.96 24.51
CA GLY A 331 -25.53 6.72 24.45
C GLY A 331 -25.52 7.91 23.48
N LEU A 332 -24.66 7.86 22.46
CA LEU A 332 -24.43 8.93 21.47
C LEU A 332 -25.02 8.63 20.08
N ALA A 333 -25.69 7.50 19.90
CA ALA A 333 -26.22 7.02 18.61
C ALA A 333 -27.72 6.75 18.65
#